data_AF-A0A0R3MQN4-F1
#
_entry.id   AF-A0A0R3MQN4-F1
#
_cell.length_a   1.000
_cell.length_b   1.000
_cell.length_c   1.000
_cell.angle_alpha   90.00
_cell.angle_beta   90.00
_cell.angle_gamma   90.00
#
_symmetry.space_group_name_H-M   'P 1'
#
loop_
_entity.id
_entity.type
_entity.pdbx_description
1 polymer ?
#
loop_
_entity_poly.entity_id
_entity_poly.type
_entity_poly.pdbx_seq_one_letter_code
_entity_poly.pdbx_strand_id
1 'polypeptide(L)'
;MRNEIAVVAGPKEWGDTRGSWLARVPGAVRRALGTKRETVSHRAVRGLWYGEITDLDHHAARDVRRAAEIIKARKEAAKLATTFQTVAEKMRAAHHTDFSSDIARLERVARLLGGGDRA
;
A
#
# COMPACT_ATOMS: atom_id res chain seq x y z
N MET A 1 -15.37 5.49 -3.48
CA MET A 1 -15.11 5.35 -2.02
C MET A 1 -15.05 3.92 -1.53
N ARG A 2 -15.97 3.01 -1.93
CA ARG A 2 -15.91 1.59 -1.51
C ARG A 2 -14.61 0.89 -1.93
N ASN A 3 -14.10 1.21 -3.12
CA ASN A 3 -12.85 0.63 -3.63
C ASN A 3 -11.63 1.08 -2.81
N GLU A 4 -11.57 2.37 -2.48
CA GLU A 4 -10.52 2.97 -1.66
C GLU A 4 -10.54 2.39 -0.25
N ILE A 5 -11.73 2.29 0.35
CA ILE A 5 -11.93 1.62 1.63
C ILE A 5 -11.43 0.17 1.58
N ALA A 6 -11.75 -0.58 0.52
CA ALA A 6 -11.29 -1.97 0.38
C ALA A 6 -9.77 -2.09 0.29
N VAL A 7 -9.12 -1.18 -0.44
CA VAL A 7 -7.66 -1.11 -0.52
C VAL A 7 -7.03 -0.84 0.84
N VAL A 8 -7.61 0.09 1.61
CA VAL A 8 -7.11 0.50 2.92
C VAL A 8 -7.38 -0.57 3.99
N ALA A 9 -8.57 -1.16 4.01
CA ALA A 9 -8.96 -2.19 4.96
C ALA A 9 -8.18 -3.51 4.73
N GLY A 10 -7.79 -3.77 3.48
CA GLY A 10 -7.17 -5.03 3.09
C GLY A 10 -8.18 -6.15 2.85
N PRO A 11 -7.71 -7.38 2.61
CA PRO A 11 -8.58 -8.53 2.40
C PRO A 11 -9.43 -8.80 3.65
N LYS A 12 -10.62 -9.37 3.44
CA LYS A 12 -11.43 -9.90 4.54
C LYS A 12 -10.88 -11.26 4.96
N GLU A 13 -10.74 -11.45 6.26
CA GLU A 13 -10.31 -12.72 6.84
C GLU A 13 -11.51 -13.59 7.22
N TRP A 14 -11.24 -14.86 7.48
CA TRP A 14 -12.26 -15.77 7.98
C TRP A 14 -12.76 -15.30 9.35
N GLY A 15 -14.08 -15.13 9.50
CA GLY A 15 -14.70 -14.54 10.69
C GLY A 15 -14.87 -13.03 10.67
N ASP A 16 -14.38 -12.31 9.65
CA ASP A 16 -14.62 -10.87 9.55
C ASP A 16 -16.10 -10.57 9.22
N THR A 17 -16.75 -9.83 10.12
CA THR A 17 -17.98 -9.12 9.78
C THR A 17 -17.65 -7.87 8.96
N ARG A 18 -18.64 -7.31 8.26
CA ARG A 18 -18.45 -6.01 7.60
C ARG A 18 -18.08 -4.91 8.61
N GLY A 19 -18.65 -4.94 9.81
CA GLY A 19 -18.36 -3.96 10.86
C GLY A 19 -16.92 -4.02 11.35
N SER A 20 -16.43 -5.23 11.67
CA SER A 20 -15.05 -5.46 12.11
C SER A 20 -14.04 -5.14 11.00
N TRP A 21 -14.35 -5.48 9.76
CA TRP A 21 -13.51 -5.17 8.61
C TRP A 21 -13.38 -3.65 8.38
N LEU A 22 -14.48 -2.89 8.46
CA LEU A 22 -14.45 -1.43 8.36
C LEU A 22 -13.73 -0.77 9.55
N ALA A 23 -13.72 -1.40 10.74
CA ALA A 23 -13.00 -0.89 11.92
C ALA A 23 -11.48 -0.88 11.75
N ARG A 24 -10.93 -1.62 10.77
CA ARG A 24 -9.49 -1.61 10.45
C ARG A 24 -9.05 -0.32 9.75
N VAL A 25 -9.98 0.37 9.09
CA VAL A 25 -9.69 1.51 8.21
C VAL A 25 -9.07 2.70 8.94
N PRO A 26 -9.61 3.21 10.07
CA PRO A 26 -9.00 4.32 10.82
C PRO A 26 -7.52 4.12 11.15
N GLY A 27 -7.19 2.95 11.70
CA GLY A 27 -5.81 2.60 12.03
C GLY A 27 -4.93 2.47 10.80
N ALA A 28 -5.46 1.94 9.69
CA ALA A 28 -4.72 1.83 8.43
C ALA A 28 -4.45 3.19 7.79
N VAL A 29 -5.43 4.11 7.80
CA VAL A 29 -5.25 5.50 7.34
C VAL A 29 -4.16 6.20 8.15
N ARG A 30 -4.23 6.11 9.49
CA ARG A 30 -3.20 6.67 10.38
C ARG A 30 -1.80 6.18 10.03
N ARG A 31 -1.63 4.86 9.83
CA ARG A 31 -0.34 4.26 9.46
C ARG A 31 0.15 4.70 8.08
N ALA A 32 -0.77 4.80 7.10
CA ALA A 32 -0.42 5.20 5.74
C ALA A 32 -0.01 6.68 5.67
N LEU A 33 -0.71 7.55 6.38
CA LEU A 33 -0.45 9.00 6.40
C LEU A 33 0.65 9.41 7.39
N GLY A 34 1.06 8.54 8.32
CA GLY A 34 2.10 8.84 9.31
C GLY A 34 1.63 9.83 10.39
N THR A 35 0.33 9.89 10.67
CA THR A 35 -0.23 10.85 11.65
C THR A 35 -0.14 10.30 13.08
N LYS A 36 0.01 11.21 14.05
CA LYS A 36 0.03 10.84 15.49
C LYS A 36 -1.34 10.36 15.99
N ARG A 37 -2.43 10.90 15.44
CA ARG A 37 -3.81 10.58 15.81
C ARG A 37 -4.61 10.09 14.61
N GLU A 38 -5.69 9.39 14.88
CA GLU A 38 -6.66 9.01 13.84
C GLU A 38 -7.32 10.26 13.28
N THR A 39 -7.25 10.42 11.97
CA THR A 39 -7.90 11.53 11.27
C THR A 39 -9.29 11.17 10.75
N VAL A 40 -9.62 9.87 10.76
CA VAL A 40 -10.88 9.33 10.27
C VAL A 40 -11.47 8.41 11.34
N SER A 41 -12.73 8.64 11.73
CA SER A 41 -13.42 7.79 12.70
C SER A 41 -14.14 6.61 12.02
N HIS A 42 -14.39 5.53 12.75
CA HIS A 42 -15.17 4.39 12.24
C HIS A 42 -16.56 4.79 11.75
N ARG A 43 -17.21 5.75 12.42
CA ARG A 43 -18.51 6.31 11.99
C ARG A 43 -18.40 6.98 10.62
N ALA A 44 -17.37 7.79 10.40
CA ALA A 44 -17.13 8.41 9.09
C ALA A 44 -16.86 7.37 8.00
N VAL A 45 -16.09 6.32 8.29
CA VAL A 45 -15.87 5.20 7.35
C VAL A 45 -17.18 4.50 7.00
N ARG A 46 -18.04 4.22 7.98
CA ARG A 46 -19.38 3.65 7.72
C ARG A 46 -20.21 4.59 6.85
N GLY A 47 -20.23 5.88 7.15
CA GLY A 47 -20.96 6.87 6.36
C GLY A 47 -20.47 6.91 4.90
N LEU A 48 -19.15 6.90 4.68
CA LEU A 48 -18.55 6.81 3.35
C LEU A 48 -18.86 5.50 2.62
N TRP A 49 -18.95 4.38 3.35
CA TRP A 49 -19.23 3.07 2.78
C TRP A 49 -20.70 2.93 2.33
N TYR A 50 -21.62 3.35 3.20
CA TYR A 50 -23.06 3.26 2.97
C TYR A 50 -23.61 4.42 2.12
N GLY A 51 -22.80 5.45 1.85
CA GLY A 51 -23.19 6.60 1.02
C GLY A 51 -23.92 7.70 1.79
N GLU A 52 -23.84 7.70 3.12
CA GLU A 52 -24.34 8.80 3.96
C GLU A 52 -23.46 10.05 3.83
N ILE A 53 -22.16 9.85 3.57
CA ILE A 53 -21.21 10.91 3.22
C ILE A 53 -20.92 10.78 1.73
N THR A 54 -21.51 11.68 0.93
CA THR A 54 -21.37 11.70 -0.54
C THR A 54 -20.36 12.74 -1.03
N ASP A 55 -20.11 13.78 -0.23
CA ASP A 55 -19.13 14.81 -0.53
C ASP A 55 -17.72 14.22 -0.57
N LEU A 56 -17.06 14.35 -1.73
CA LEU A 56 -15.71 13.87 -1.97
C LEU A 56 -14.64 14.77 -1.34
N ASP A 57 -14.97 16.03 -1.03
CA ASP A 57 -14.08 16.99 -0.38
C ASP A 57 -14.14 16.90 1.16
N HIS A 58 -15.09 16.12 1.68
CA HIS A 58 -15.14 15.75 3.09
C HIS A 58 -13.78 15.18 3.53
N HIS A 59 -13.23 15.69 4.64
CA HIS A 59 -11.88 15.34 5.10
C HIS A 59 -11.63 13.82 5.17
N ALA A 60 -12.61 13.05 5.68
CA ALA A 60 -12.52 11.60 5.74
C ALA A 60 -12.40 10.93 4.36
N ALA A 61 -13.09 11.46 3.34
CA ALA A 61 -13.00 10.95 1.97
C ALA A 61 -11.60 11.21 1.39
N ARG A 62 -11.07 12.43 1.60
CA ARG A 62 -9.73 12.83 1.15
C ARG A 62 -8.64 11.98 1.79
N ASP A 63 -8.70 11.77 3.10
CA ASP A 63 -7.70 11.00 3.84
C ASP A 63 -7.73 9.51 3.47
N VAL A 64 -8.93 8.92 3.32
CA VAL A 64 -9.07 7.54 2.86
C VAL A 64 -8.52 7.37 1.44
N ARG A 65 -8.80 8.32 0.53
CA ARG A 65 -8.27 8.28 -0.84
C ARG A 65 -6.74 8.37 -0.84
N ARG A 66 -6.17 9.34 -0.14
CA ARG A 66 -4.70 9.51 -0.03
C ARG A 66 -4.02 8.28 0.58
N ALA A 67 -4.62 7.71 1.62
CA ALA A 67 -4.12 6.47 2.22
C ALA A 67 -4.17 5.30 1.24
N ALA A 68 -5.25 5.17 0.46
CA ALA A 68 -5.39 4.13 -0.55
C ALA A 68 -4.32 4.26 -1.64
N GLU A 69 -4.03 5.48 -2.12
CA GLU A 69 -2.97 5.76 -3.10
C GLU A 69 -1.59 5.35 -2.58
N ILE A 70 -1.26 5.73 -1.34
CA ILE A 70 0.02 5.34 -0.70
C ILE A 70 0.14 3.82 -0.60
N ILE A 71 -0.93 3.13 -0.18
CA ILE A 71 -0.93 1.67 -0.05
C ILE A 71 -0.77 0.99 -1.42
N LYS A 72 -1.44 1.49 -2.47
CA LYS A 72 -1.26 0.98 -3.84
C LYS A 72 0.16 1.18 -4.33
N ALA A 73 0.69 2.39 -4.21
CA ALA A 73 2.05 2.70 -4.63
C ALA A 73 3.08 1.81 -3.92
N ARG A 74 2.90 1.54 -2.62
CA ARG A 74 3.76 0.61 -1.87
C ARG A 74 3.68 -0.83 -2.38
N LYS A 75 2.48 -1.32 -2.70
CA LYS A 75 2.30 -2.67 -3.27
C LYS A 75 2.92 -2.80 -4.65
N GLU A 76 2.76 -1.78 -5.49
CA GLU A 76 3.36 -1.73 -6.82
C GLU A 76 4.88 -1.66 -6.75
N ALA A 77 5.43 -0.81 -5.87
CA ALA A 77 6.87 -0.73 -5.62
C ALA A 77 7.44 -2.07 -5.13
N ALA A 78 6.75 -2.76 -4.22
CA ALA A 78 7.16 -4.09 -3.75
C ALA A 78 7.15 -5.12 -4.88
N LYS A 79 6.09 -5.16 -5.69
CA LYS A 79 6.00 -6.07 -6.86
C LYS A 79 7.11 -5.80 -7.87
N LEU A 80 7.41 -4.53 -8.12
CA LEU A 80 8.47 -4.13 -9.05
C LEU A 80 9.85 -4.50 -8.50
N ALA A 81 10.09 -4.30 -7.21
CA ALA A 81 11.31 -4.72 -6.53
C ALA A 81 11.54 -6.24 -6.66
N THR A 82 10.50 -7.06 -6.40
CA THR A 82 10.56 -8.51 -6.61
C THR A 82 10.88 -8.86 -8.07
N THR A 83 10.27 -8.16 -9.03
CA THR A 83 10.52 -8.39 -10.45
C THR A 83 11.99 -8.15 -10.81
N PHE A 84 12.56 -7.02 -10.35
CA PHE A 84 13.97 -6.72 -10.58
C PHE A 84 14.91 -7.73 -9.92
N GLN A 85 14.56 -8.19 -8.71
CA GLN A 85 15.32 -9.23 -8.03
C GLN A 85 15.29 -10.55 -8.81
N THR A 86 14.13 -10.99 -9.29
CA THR A 86 14.01 -12.21 -10.12
C THR A 86 14.80 -12.10 -11.43
N VAL A 87 14.81 -10.92 -12.07
CA VAL A 87 15.63 -10.70 -13.29
C VAL A 87 17.12 -10.79 -12.96
N ALA A 88 17.56 -10.15 -11.88
CA ALA A 88 18.95 -10.22 -11.42
C ALA A 88 19.38 -11.66 -11.12
N GLU A 89 18.53 -12.45 -10.45
CA GLU A 89 18.78 -13.88 -10.17
C GLU A 89 18.89 -14.72 -11.45
N LYS A 90 18.03 -14.49 -12.44
CA LYS A 90 18.10 -15.17 -13.74
C LYS A 90 19.38 -14.82 -14.51
N MET A 91 19.77 -13.54 -14.52
CA MET A 91 21.02 -13.08 -15.15
C MET A 91 22.24 -13.69 -14.47
N ARG A 92 22.19 -13.80 -13.14
CA ARG A 92 23.22 -14.46 -12.33
C ARG A 92 23.38 -15.93 -12.69
N ALA A 93 22.27 -16.64 -12.88
CA ALA A 93 22.26 -18.06 -13.23
C ALA A 93 22.75 -18.35 -14.67
N ALA A 94 22.54 -17.41 -15.61
CA ALA A 94 22.95 -17.59 -17.00
C ALA A 94 24.46 -17.33 -17.20
N HIS A 95 24.95 -16.12 -16.89
CA HIS A 95 26.34 -15.71 -17.14
C HIS A 95 26.78 -14.62 -16.15
N HIS A 96 27.03 -14.99 -14.89
CA HIS A 96 27.37 -14.06 -13.80
C HIS A 96 28.51 -13.08 -14.12
N THR A 97 29.55 -13.51 -14.82
CA THR A 97 30.76 -12.70 -15.09
C THR A 97 30.50 -11.58 -16.09
N ASP A 98 29.63 -11.82 -17.07
CA ASP A 98 29.45 -10.90 -18.20
C ASP A 98 28.46 -9.76 -17.88
N PHE A 99 27.60 -9.97 -16.87
CA PHE A 99 26.53 -9.03 -16.51
C PHE A 99 26.63 -8.49 -15.07
N SER A 100 27.81 -8.58 -14.45
CA SER A 100 28.01 -8.22 -13.03
C SER A 100 27.58 -6.78 -12.69
N SER A 101 27.82 -5.82 -13.59
CA SER A 101 27.38 -4.42 -13.43
C SER A 101 25.87 -4.24 -13.50
N ASP A 102 25.20 -4.98 -14.40
CA ASP A 102 23.77 -4.87 -14.62
C ASP A 102 22.99 -5.53 -13.47
N ILE A 103 23.46 -6.68 -12.99
CA ILE A 103 22.93 -7.35 -11.80
C ILE A 103 23.00 -6.41 -10.59
N ALA A 104 24.16 -5.76 -10.36
CA ALA A 104 24.32 -4.82 -9.25
C ALA A 104 23.38 -3.61 -9.37
N ARG A 105 23.13 -3.11 -10.59
CA ARG A 105 22.19 -2.01 -10.84
C ARG A 105 20.75 -2.42 -10.55
N LEU A 106 20.34 -3.60 -10.98
CA LEU A 106 18.99 -4.13 -10.75
C LEU A 106 18.73 -4.38 -9.25
N GLU A 107 19.70 -4.97 -8.54
CA GLU A 107 19.60 -5.19 -7.09
C GLU A 107 19.55 -3.87 -6.31
N ARG A 108 20.27 -2.83 -6.77
CA ARG A 108 20.20 -1.49 -6.18
C ARG A 108 18.82 -0.86 -6.40
N VAL A 109 18.26 -0.95 -7.60
CA VAL A 109 16.90 -0.44 -7.89
C VAL A 109 15.86 -1.18 -7.06
N ALA A 110 15.97 -2.50 -6.91
CA ALA A 110 15.09 -3.28 -6.04
C ALA A 110 15.17 -2.82 -4.57
N ARG A 111 16.38 -2.56 -4.04
CA ARG A 111 16.57 -2.01 -2.68
C ARG A 111 15.94 -0.63 -2.50
N LEU A 112 16.14 0.28 -3.46
CA LEU A 112 15.56 1.62 -3.43
C LEU A 112 14.03 1.58 -3.41
N LEU A 113 13.42 0.74 -4.25
CA LEU A 113 11.96 0.57 -4.32
C LEU A 113 11.40 -0.14 -3.08
N GLY A 114 12.12 -1.11 -2.53
CA GLY A 114 11.77 -1.82 -1.30
C GLY A 114 11.94 -0.99 -0.02
N GLY A 115 12.59 0.18 -0.10
CA GLY A 115 12.83 1.06 1.04
C GLY A 115 14.04 0.67 1.89
N GLY A 116 14.94 -0.17 1.39
CA GLY A 116 16.16 -0.60 2.10
C GLY A 116 17.24 0.49 2.22
N ASP A 117 17.22 1.49 1.33
CA ASP A 117 18.18 2.61 1.31
C ASP A 117 17.61 3.90 1.96
N ARG A 118 16.51 3.81 2.70
CA ARG A 118 16.02 4.96 3.50
C ARG A 118 16.80 5.03 4.81
N ALA A 119 17.81 5.90 4.83
CA ALA A 119 18.47 6.43 6.03
C ALA A 119 17.47 7.14 6.96
#